data_AF-A0ABD3NPS3-F1
#
_entry.id   AF-A0ABD3NPS3-F1
#
_cell.length_a   1.000
_cell.length_b   1.000
_cell.length_c   1.000
_cell.angle_alpha   90.00
_cell.angle_beta   90.00
_cell.angle_gamma   90.00
#
_symmetry.space_group_name_H-M   'P 1'
#
loop_
_entity.id
_entity.type
_entity.pdbx_description
1 polymer ?
#
loop_
_entity_poly.entity_id
_entity_poly.type
_entity_poly.pdbx_seq_one_letter_code
_entity_poly.pdbx_strand_id
1 'polypeptide(L)'
;MEHPSTCKCQAPAIQTRSVSTTLHEVLSPEERAPQIQRWGEIRAMTQEEANSQLQGEELETYNRYYQEVRDGVLKMQELAGIMMKNVDPPRIMPKTKGQRKRDKWARVQAREAAKAAAL
;
A
#
# COMPACT_ATOMS: atom_id res chain seq x y z
N MET A 1 -57.62 -15.99 37.55
CA MET A 1 -56.48 -15.19 37.10
C MET A 1 -55.36 -16.14 36.74
N GLU A 2 -54.55 -15.76 35.74
CA GLU A 2 -53.30 -16.41 35.30
C GLU A 2 -53.47 -17.40 34.13
N HIS A 3 -53.38 -16.87 32.91
CA HIS A 3 -52.95 -17.60 31.71
C HIS A 3 -51.46 -17.29 31.48
N PRO A 4 -50.56 -18.28 31.35
CA PRO A 4 -49.20 -18.01 30.92
C PRO A 4 -49.16 -17.79 29.40
N SER A 5 -48.99 -16.52 29.02
CA SER A 5 -48.73 -16.09 27.64
C SER A 5 -47.34 -16.56 27.20
N THR A 6 -47.27 -17.65 26.43
CA THR A 6 -46.01 -18.08 25.81
C THR A 6 -45.72 -17.19 24.59
N CYS A 7 -44.80 -16.23 24.77
CA CYS A 7 -44.21 -15.45 23.70
C CYS A 7 -43.34 -16.38 22.82
N LYS A 8 -43.82 -16.76 21.63
CA LYS A 8 -42.99 -17.39 20.60
C LYS A 8 -42.17 -16.29 19.91
N CYS A 9 -40.95 -16.05 20.38
CA CYS A 9 -39.95 -15.29 19.62
C CYS A 9 -39.47 -16.18 18.47
N GLN A 10 -40.20 -16.21 17.36
CA GLN A 10 -39.76 -16.83 16.13
C GLN A 10 -38.85 -15.84 15.40
N ALA A 11 -37.54 -15.94 15.64
CA ALA A 11 -36.55 -15.23 14.84
C ALA A 11 -36.70 -15.69 13.37
N PRO A 12 -36.81 -14.78 12.39
CA PRO A 12 -36.76 -15.19 11.00
C PRO A 12 -35.35 -15.75 10.77
N ALA A 13 -35.27 -17.00 10.36
CA ALA A 13 -34.03 -17.58 9.87
C ALA A 13 -33.58 -16.73 8.68
N ILE A 14 -32.56 -15.89 8.91
CA ILE A 14 -31.85 -15.20 7.84
C ILE A 14 -31.26 -16.32 7.00
N GLN A 15 -31.90 -16.61 5.86
CA GLN A 15 -31.32 -17.48 4.85
C GLN A 15 -30.07 -16.76 4.36
N THR A 16 -28.92 -17.07 4.97
CA THR A 16 -27.62 -16.79 4.39
C THR A 16 -27.53 -17.67 3.16
N ARG A 17 -28.03 -17.17 2.02
CA ARG A 17 -27.73 -17.74 0.72
C ARG A 17 -26.22 -17.70 0.59
N SER A 18 -25.58 -18.86 0.79
CA SER A 18 -24.19 -19.06 0.41
C SER A 18 -24.16 -18.89 -1.10
N VAL A 19 -23.76 -17.70 -1.57
CA VAL A 19 -23.51 -17.49 -2.98
C VAL A 19 -22.29 -18.34 -3.30
N SER A 20 -22.56 -19.46 -3.95
CA SER A 20 -21.57 -20.43 -4.44
C SER A 20 -20.42 -19.70 -5.12
N THR A 21 -19.19 -19.89 -4.64
CA THR A 21 -17.95 -19.43 -5.28
C THR A 21 -17.60 -20.29 -6.50
N THR A 22 -18.60 -20.72 -7.27
CA THR A 22 -18.38 -21.28 -8.59
C THR A 22 -17.85 -20.14 -9.45
N LEU A 23 -16.53 -20.19 -9.67
CA LEU A 23 -15.77 -19.56 -10.75
C LEU A 23 -16.70 -19.23 -11.91
N HIS A 24 -17.07 -17.95 -11.99
CA HIS A 24 -18.21 -17.46 -12.73
C HIS A 24 -18.29 -17.99 -14.16
N GLU A 25 -19.53 -18.24 -14.59
CA GLU A 25 -20.01 -18.06 -15.96
C GLU A 25 -19.13 -17.02 -16.66
N VAL A 26 -18.14 -17.52 -17.42
CA VAL A 26 -17.18 -16.68 -18.12
C VAL A 26 -18.02 -16.03 -19.21
N LEU A 27 -18.56 -14.84 -18.92
CA LEU A 27 -19.25 -14.01 -19.93
C LEU A 27 -18.44 -14.11 -21.21
N SER A 28 -19.13 -14.37 -22.32
CA SER A 28 -18.45 -14.49 -23.60
C SER A 28 -17.68 -13.19 -23.89
N PRO A 29 -16.62 -13.22 -24.71
CA PRO A 29 -15.86 -12.03 -25.05
C PRO A 29 -16.74 -10.86 -25.54
N GLU A 30 -17.84 -11.18 -26.23
CA GLU A 30 -18.82 -10.22 -26.75
C GLU A 30 -19.63 -9.54 -25.64
N GLU A 31 -19.99 -10.27 -24.58
CA GLU A 31 -20.74 -9.72 -23.44
C GLU A 31 -19.83 -8.94 -22.46
N ARG A 32 -18.53 -9.23 -22.45
CA ARG A 32 -17.53 -8.52 -21.64
C ARG A 32 -17.16 -7.16 -22.21
N ALA A 33 -17.08 -7.04 -23.53
CA ALA A 33 -16.67 -5.81 -24.20
C ALA A 33 -17.45 -4.56 -23.75
N PRO A 34 -18.80 -4.55 -23.72
CA PRO A 34 -19.55 -3.37 -23.28
C PRO A 34 -19.33 -3.07 -21.79
N GLN A 35 -19.18 -4.09 -20.95
CA GLN A 35 -18.91 -3.90 -19.51
C GLN A 35 -17.53 -3.29 -19.29
N ILE A 36 -16.50 -3.78 -20.00
CA ILE A 36 -15.14 -3.23 -19.95
C ILE A 36 -15.13 -1.76 -20.39
N GLN A 37 -15.87 -1.43 -21.46
CA GLN A 37 -15.98 -0.07 -21.95
C GLN A 37 -16.65 0.85 -20.93
N ARG A 38 -17.78 0.43 -20.34
CA ARG A 38 -18.47 1.14 -19.26
C ARG A 38 -17.58 1.36 -18.05
N TRP A 39 -16.83 0.34 -17.64
CA TRP A 39 -15.85 0.45 -16.55
C TRP A 39 -14.65 1.34 -16.91
N GLY A 40 -14.29 1.43 -18.19
CA GLY A 40 -13.30 2.39 -18.67
C GLY A 40 -13.77 3.83 -18.49
N GLU A 41 -15.02 4.12 -18.85
CA GLU A 41 -15.65 5.43 -18.67
C GLU A 41 -15.74 5.80 -17.19
N ILE A 42 -16.26 4.89 -16.36
CA ILE A 42 -16.38 5.09 -14.90
C ILE A 42 -15.03 5.42 -14.27
N ARG A 43 -13.95 4.73 -14.66
CA ARG A 43 -12.60 4.98 -14.13
C ARG A 43 -11.99 6.31 -14.58
N ALA A 44 -12.44 6.86 -15.70
CA ALA A 44 -12.00 8.16 -16.19
C ALA A 44 -12.72 9.33 -15.52
N MET A 45 -13.88 9.09 -14.89
CA MET A 45 -14.61 10.11 -14.15
C MET A 45 -13.87 10.53 -12.88
N THR A 46 -14.04 11.81 -12.52
CA THR A 46 -13.63 12.32 -11.21
C THR A 46 -14.59 11.87 -10.11
N GLN A 47 -14.15 11.97 -8.84
CA GLN A 47 -14.97 11.54 -7.70
C GLN A 47 -16.29 12.32 -7.60
N GLU A 48 -16.29 13.60 -7.98
CA GLU A 48 -17.48 14.46 -7.98
C GLU A 48 -18.47 14.07 -9.08
N GLU A 49 -17.96 13.76 -10.27
CA GLU A 49 -18.76 13.28 -11.39
C GLU A 49 -19.35 11.89 -11.09
N ALA A 50 -18.55 10.98 -10.52
CA ALA A 50 -18.99 9.66 -10.12
C ALA A 50 -20.09 9.71 -9.06
N ASN A 51 -19.97 10.56 -8.03
CA ASN A 51 -21.01 10.76 -7.01
C ASN A 51 -22.32 11.34 -7.58
N SER A 52 -22.24 12.09 -8.68
CA SER A 52 -23.40 12.71 -9.30
C SER A 52 -24.07 11.81 -10.34
N GLN A 53 -23.31 10.96 -11.02
CA GLN A 53 -23.79 10.15 -12.15
C GLN A 53 -24.02 8.68 -11.80
N LEU A 54 -23.31 8.14 -10.81
CA LEU A 54 -23.39 6.74 -10.39
C LEU A 54 -24.16 6.62 -9.08
N GLN A 55 -24.93 5.53 -8.93
CA GLN A 55 -25.69 5.24 -7.72
C GLN A 55 -25.59 3.76 -7.37
N GLY A 56 -25.78 3.43 -6.09
CA GLY A 56 -25.79 2.05 -5.61
C GLY A 56 -24.46 1.32 -5.79
N GLU A 57 -24.51 0.11 -6.33
CA GLU A 57 -23.38 -0.82 -6.41
C GLU A 57 -22.22 -0.32 -7.30
N GLU A 58 -22.51 0.42 -8.38
CA GLU A 58 -21.48 0.99 -9.25
C GLU A 58 -20.66 2.06 -8.52
N LEU A 59 -21.32 2.89 -7.68
CA LEU A 59 -20.66 3.92 -6.90
C LEU A 59 -19.80 3.32 -5.78
N GLU A 60 -20.31 2.32 -5.07
CA GLU A 60 -19.55 1.60 -4.04
C GLU A 60 -18.30 0.95 -4.63
N THR A 61 -18.43 0.32 -5.80
CA THR A 61 -17.31 -0.33 -6.46
C THR A 61 -16.31 0.70 -7.01
N TYR A 62 -16.78 1.83 -7.55
CA TYR A 62 -15.91 2.95 -7.93
C TYR A 62 -15.14 3.50 -6.71
N ASN A 63 -15.83 3.71 -5.58
CA ASN A 63 -15.21 4.23 -4.37
C ASN A 63 -14.14 3.27 -3.83
N ARG A 64 -14.41 1.95 -3.81
CA ARG A 64 -13.42 0.94 -3.42
C ARG A 64 -12.22 0.96 -4.36
N TYR A 65 -12.46 0.96 -5.68
CA TYR A 65 -11.39 1.08 -6.69
C TYR A 65 -10.55 2.34 -6.48
N TYR A 66 -11.19 3.48 -6.29
CA TYR A 66 -10.54 4.77 -6.15
C TYR A 66 -9.68 4.82 -4.88
N GLN A 67 -10.18 4.27 -3.76
CA GLN A 67 -9.40 4.13 -2.53
C GLN A 67 -8.18 3.22 -2.74
N GLU A 68 -8.37 2.01 -3.26
CA GLU A 68 -7.28 1.04 -3.44
C GLU A 68 -6.21 1.53 -4.43
N VAL A 69 -6.62 2.14 -5.55
CA VAL A 69 -5.69 2.62 -6.57
C VAL A 69 -5.01 3.91 -6.15
N ARG A 70 -5.73 4.87 -5.56
CA ARG A 70 -5.11 6.11 -5.08
C ARG A 70 -4.13 5.82 -3.95
N ASP A 71 -4.53 5.00 -2.98
CA ASP A 71 -3.65 4.59 -1.88
C ASP A 71 -2.47 3.75 -2.40
N GLY A 72 -2.71 2.89 -3.38
CA GLY A 72 -1.66 2.13 -4.06
C GLY A 72 -0.65 3.02 -4.76
N VAL A 73 -1.10 3.99 -5.55
CA VAL A 73 -0.24 4.94 -6.27
C VAL A 73 0.56 5.81 -5.29
N LEU A 74 -0.07 6.32 -4.23
CA LEU A 74 0.63 7.11 -3.22
C LEU A 74 1.71 6.31 -2.49
N LYS A 75 1.40 5.06 -2.09
CA LYS A 75 2.38 4.14 -1.48
C LYS A 75 3.55 3.84 -2.43
N MET A 76 3.27 3.65 -3.71
CA MET A 76 4.32 3.39 -4.72
C MET A 76 5.20 4.63 -4.96
N GLN A 77 4.63 5.84 -4.97
CA GLN A 77 5.39 7.09 -5.04
C GLN A 77 6.28 7.27 -3.80
N GLU A 78 5.75 6.99 -2.61
CA GLU A 78 6.51 7.03 -1.37
C GLU A 78 7.68 6.04 -1.37
N LEU A 79 7.42 4.79 -1.78
CA LEU A 79 8.45 3.77 -1.92
C LEU A 79 9.54 4.19 -2.92
N ALA A 80 9.14 4.72 -4.08
CA ALA A 80 10.08 5.24 -5.06
C ALA A 80 10.94 6.37 -4.49
N GLY A 81 10.36 7.28 -3.70
CA GLY A 81 11.09 8.32 -3.00
C GLY A 81 12.11 7.78 -1.98
N ILE A 82 11.74 6.75 -1.22
CA ILE A 82 12.65 6.08 -0.27
C ILE A 82 13.80 5.38 -1.00
N MET A 83 13.52 4.71 -2.12
CA MET A 83 14.55 4.07 -2.93
C MET A 83 15.52 5.10 -3.49
N MET A 84 15.01 6.17 -4.11
CA MET A 84 15.84 7.25 -4.69
C MET A 84 16.76 7.93 -3.68
N LYS A 85 16.31 8.12 -2.43
CA LYS A 85 17.15 8.71 -1.36
C LYS A 85 18.43 7.90 -1.06
N ASN A 86 18.44 6.61 -1.38
CA ASN A 86 19.55 5.71 -1.09
C ASN A 86 20.34 5.27 -2.34
N VAL A 87 19.97 5.74 -3.53
CA VAL A 87 20.66 5.34 -4.78
C VAL A 87 22.04 5.97 -4.89
N ASP A 88 22.21 7.21 -4.43
CA ASP A 88 23.51 7.88 -4.43
C ASP A 88 24.19 7.68 -3.08
N PRO A 89 25.17 6.75 -2.95
CA PRO A 89 26.00 6.71 -1.76
C PRO A 89 26.64 8.09 -1.57
N PRO A 90 26.71 8.60 -0.32
CA PRO A 90 27.31 9.91 -0.07
C PRO A 90 28.70 9.93 -0.69
N ARG A 91 28.97 10.91 -1.54
CA ARG A 91 30.27 11.06 -2.21
C ARG A 91 31.34 11.37 -1.16
N ILE A 92 31.95 10.34 -0.58
CA ILE A 92 33.04 10.49 0.38
C ILE A 92 34.25 11.00 -0.39
N MET A 93 34.57 12.28 -0.19
CA MET A 93 35.78 12.85 -0.76
C MET A 93 37.03 12.15 -0.19
N PRO A 94 38.04 11.86 -1.01
CA PRO A 94 39.27 11.26 -0.53
C PRO A 94 39.96 12.19 0.48
N LYS A 95 40.52 11.62 1.55
CA LYS A 95 41.29 12.37 2.55
C LYS A 95 42.40 13.18 1.89
N THR A 96 42.53 14.45 2.29
CA THR A 96 43.57 15.36 1.80
C THR A 96 44.97 14.92 2.26
N LYS A 97 46.03 15.37 1.58
CA LYS A 97 47.43 15.05 1.94
C LYS A 97 47.76 15.44 3.38
N GLY A 98 47.22 16.57 3.86
CA GLY A 98 47.40 17.04 5.24
C GLY A 98 46.72 16.15 6.27
N GLN A 99 45.48 15.73 6.01
CA GLN A 99 44.76 14.78 6.87
C GLN A 99 45.52 13.45 6.98
N ARG A 100 45.98 12.90 5.85
CA ARG A 100 46.78 11.65 5.84
C ARG A 100 48.06 11.76 6.66
N LYS A 101 48.74 12.92 6.62
CA LYS A 101 49.98 13.15 7.39
C LYS A 101 49.68 13.16 8.90
N ARG A 102 48.60 13.82 9.33
CA ARG A 102 48.17 13.83 10.74
C ARG A 102 47.76 12.44 11.22
N ASP A 103 46.95 11.73 10.44
CA ASP A 103 46.53 10.35 10.77
C ASP A 103 47.74 9.41 10.89
N LYS A 104 48.71 9.52 9.98
CA LYS A 104 49.94 8.73 10.03
C LYS A 104 50.73 9.03 11.30
N TRP A 105 50.85 10.30 11.68
CA TRP A 105 51.58 10.71 12.89
C TRP A 105 50.87 10.23 14.16
N ALA A 106 49.55 10.40 14.25
CA ALA A 106 48.75 9.89 15.35
C ALA A 106 48.91 8.36 15.51
N ARG A 107 48.96 7.62 14.40
CA ARG A 107 49.19 6.17 14.42
C ARG A 107 50.58 5.80 14.94
N VAL A 108 51.61 6.60 14.64
CA VAL A 108 52.97 6.39 15.19
C VAL A 108 52.98 6.66 16.69
N GLN A 109 52.40 7.77 17.13
CA GLN A 109 52.29 8.11 18.56
C GLN A 109 51.54 7.03 19.34
N ALA A 110 50.40 6.55 18.82
CA ALA A 110 49.66 5.47 19.45
C ALA A 110 50.48 4.19 19.57
N ARG A 111 51.32 3.87 18.56
CA ARG A 111 52.20 2.70 18.59
C ARG A 111 53.31 2.86 19.62
N GLU A 112 53.89 4.04 19.74
CA GLU A 112 54.95 4.32 20.72
C GLU A 112 54.41 4.35 22.14
N ALA A 113 53.25 4.98 22.36
CA ALA A 113 52.55 4.95 23.64
C ALA A 113 52.19 3.52 24.06
N ALA A 114 51.70 2.69 23.12
CA ALA A 114 51.42 1.28 23.39
C ALA A 114 52.67 0.47 23.75
N LYS A 115 53.82 0.77 23.13
CA LYS A 115 55.10 0.14 23.49
C LYS A 115 55.59 0.60 24.86
N ALA A 116 55.45 1.87 25.19
CA ALA A 116 55.81 2.42 26.49
C ALA A 116 54.92 1.88 27.61
N ALA A 117 53.64 1.62 27.34
CA ALA A 117 52.71 1.03 28.29
C ALA A 117 52.88 -0.50 28.46
N ALA A 118 53.62 -1.15 27.56
CA ALA A 118 53.92 -2.58 27.60
C ALA A 118 55.31 -2.90 28.21
N LEU A 119 56.05 -1.86 28.62
CA LEU A 119 57.33 -1.90 29.32
C LEU A 119 57.11 -1.57 30.80
#